data_AF-A0A0F7JVG4-F1
#
_entry.id   AF-A0A0F7JVG4-F1
#
_cell.length_a   1.000
_cell.length_b   1.000
_cell.length_c   1.000
_cell.angle_alpha   90.00
_cell.angle_beta   90.00
_cell.angle_gamma   90.00
#
_symmetry.space_group_name_H-M   'P 1'
#
loop_
_entity.id
_entity.type
_entity.pdbx_description
1 polymer ?
#
loop_
_entity_poly.entity_id
_entity_poly.type
_entity_poly.pdbx_seq_one_letter_code
_entity_poly.pdbx_strand_id
1 'polypeptide(L)'
;MIGKAEFFESLQAAIKENKITLPTLPEVALKVRDAVEQENVSAQEIADMVVTDAALSARLLQVANSPLYRGRVPIESIQMAVTRLGYKLVRSLVVTLAMQQMFQATSDALDTRLRDMWEQSVEIAAICRVLAQNLPHLDREQAMLAGLIHNIGALPVLTWAESFPELMEDEASLDQMVTELTAEVGTQILKFWGFPETLVKVAAEAQNLNYDSGPQADYVDVVIVSRLQAAPADSAGGMAEWINVPAFQKVGLDPEVELIEIEGVAEDIESVQDAFR
;
A
#
# COMPACT_ATOMS: atom_id res chain seq x y z
N MET A 1 17.05 20.60 -17.29
CA MET A 1 15.77 19.92 -16.97
C MET A 1 15.45 18.86 -18.03
N ILE A 2 15.56 17.59 -17.64
CA ILE A 2 15.21 16.41 -18.45
C ILE A 2 13.70 16.36 -18.68
N GLY A 3 13.24 16.08 -19.90
CA GLY A 3 11.80 15.95 -20.18
C GLY A 3 11.22 14.63 -19.64
N LYS A 4 9.91 14.57 -19.35
CA LYS A 4 9.23 13.36 -18.84
C LYS A 4 9.51 12.09 -19.65
N ALA A 5 9.36 12.17 -20.98
CA ALA A 5 9.59 11.03 -21.86
C ALA A 5 11.04 10.54 -21.81
N GLU A 6 12.00 11.47 -21.78
CA GLU A 6 13.43 11.19 -21.68
C GLU A 6 13.79 10.59 -20.31
N PHE A 7 13.23 11.13 -19.23
CA PHE A 7 13.38 10.58 -17.89
C PHE A 7 12.81 9.17 -17.83
N PHE A 8 11.60 8.95 -18.34
CA PHE A 8 10.97 7.65 -18.33
C PHE A 8 11.70 6.61 -19.18
N GLU A 9 12.15 6.98 -20.38
CA GLU A 9 13.00 6.11 -21.20
C GLU A 9 14.32 5.80 -20.48
N SER A 10 14.92 6.78 -19.81
CA SER A 10 16.13 6.57 -19.01
C SER A 10 15.89 5.64 -17.82
N LEU A 11 14.73 5.77 -17.15
CA LEU A 11 14.31 4.91 -16.04
C LEU A 11 14.06 3.49 -16.53
N GLN A 12 13.32 3.32 -17.62
CA GLN A 12 13.10 2.03 -18.24
C GLN A 12 14.40 1.38 -18.71
N ALA A 13 15.31 2.15 -19.32
CA ALA A 13 16.63 1.66 -19.71
C ALA A 13 17.43 1.28 -18.47
N ALA A 14 17.42 2.09 -17.41
CA ALA A 14 18.10 1.80 -16.16
C ALA A 14 17.56 0.54 -15.47
N ILE A 15 16.25 0.31 -15.51
CA ILE A 15 15.61 -0.93 -15.05
C ILE A 15 16.09 -2.13 -15.89
N LYS A 16 16.05 -2.02 -17.24
CA LYS A 16 16.47 -3.10 -18.15
C LYS A 16 17.97 -3.42 -18.06
N GLU A 17 18.78 -2.40 -17.82
CA GLU A 17 20.25 -2.50 -17.70
C GLU A 17 20.70 -2.82 -16.26
N ASN A 18 19.78 -3.09 -15.33
CA ASN A 18 20.06 -3.31 -13.89
C ASN A 18 20.86 -2.16 -13.22
N LYS A 19 20.76 -0.93 -13.75
CA LYS A 19 21.23 0.28 -13.08
C LYS A 19 20.29 0.69 -11.95
N ILE A 20 19.02 0.35 -12.07
CA ILE A 20 18.05 0.36 -10.97
C ILE A 20 17.54 -1.05 -10.78
N THR A 21 17.67 -1.53 -9.57
CA THR A 21 17.01 -2.75 -9.15
C THR A 21 15.55 -2.42 -8.90
N LEU A 22 14.63 -2.90 -9.76
CA LEU A 22 13.23 -2.95 -9.36
C LEU A 22 13.15 -3.68 -8.04
N PRO A 23 12.35 -3.19 -7.08
CA PRO A 23 12.27 -3.88 -5.81
C PRO A 23 11.80 -5.32 -6.06
N THR A 24 12.55 -6.27 -5.54
CA THR A 24 12.15 -7.68 -5.55
C THR A 24 11.41 -7.94 -4.26
N LEU A 25 10.20 -8.49 -4.35
CA LEU A 25 9.50 -8.93 -3.15
C LEU A 25 10.38 -9.99 -2.45
N PRO A 26 10.70 -9.82 -1.15
CA PRO A 26 11.50 -10.79 -0.42
C PRO A 26 10.98 -12.22 -0.56
N GLU A 27 11.90 -13.19 -0.68
CA GLU A 27 11.56 -14.58 -0.97
C GLU A 27 10.54 -15.17 0.03
N VAL A 28 10.65 -14.76 1.30
CA VAL A 28 9.71 -15.12 2.37
C VAL A 28 8.27 -14.64 2.07
N ALA A 29 8.10 -13.42 1.55
CA ALA A 29 6.77 -12.89 1.21
C ALA A 29 6.17 -13.58 -0.01
N LEU A 30 6.99 -13.92 -1.02
CA LEU A 30 6.56 -14.73 -2.16
C LEU A 30 6.12 -16.13 -1.71
N LYS A 31 6.94 -16.82 -0.90
CA LYS A 31 6.64 -18.15 -0.38
C LYS A 31 5.34 -18.17 0.42
N VAL A 32 5.15 -17.22 1.35
CA VAL A 32 3.94 -17.14 2.17
C VAL A 32 2.71 -16.87 1.31
N ARG A 33 2.80 -15.96 0.33
CA ARG A 33 1.69 -15.69 -0.59
C ARG A 33 1.30 -16.94 -1.37
N ASP A 34 2.27 -17.56 -2.04
CA ASP A 34 2.02 -18.73 -2.90
C ASP A 34 1.48 -19.91 -2.07
N ALA A 35 1.97 -20.09 -0.84
CA ALA A 35 1.51 -21.15 0.04
C ALA A 35 0.07 -20.93 0.51
N VAL A 36 -0.32 -19.69 0.85
CA VAL A 36 -1.70 -19.35 1.24
C VAL A 36 -2.69 -19.53 0.09
N GLU A 37 -2.25 -19.36 -1.17
CA GLU A 37 -3.08 -19.58 -2.36
C GLU A 37 -3.33 -21.06 -2.69
N GLN A 38 -2.49 -21.99 -2.19
CA GLN A 38 -2.64 -23.43 -2.46
C GLN A 38 -3.71 -24.14 -1.61
N GLU A 39 -4.49 -23.39 -0.80
CA GLU A 39 -5.64 -23.81 0.05
C GLU A 39 -5.41 -24.94 1.07
N ASN A 40 -4.24 -25.62 1.08
CA ASN A 40 -3.92 -26.75 1.96
C ASN A 40 -2.72 -26.53 2.89
N VAL A 41 -2.23 -25.29 3.03
CA VAL A 41 -1.09 -24.98 3.90
C VAL A 41 -1.50 -24.95 5.38
N SER A 42 -0.69 -25.55 6.24
CA SER A 42 -0.87 -25.48 7.69
C SER A 42 -0.27 -24.21 8.30
N ALA A 43 -0.77 -23.82 9.48
CA ALA A 43 -0.22 -22.69 10.22
C ALA A 43 1.26 -22.89 10.59
N GLN A 44 1.71 -24.14 10.76
CA GLN A 44 3.11 -24.44 11.02
C GLN A 44 3.98 -24.21 9.78
N GLU A 45 3.52 -24.62 8.60
CA GLU A 45 4.28 -24.40 7.36
C GLU A 45 4.46 -22.92 7.05
N ILE A 46 3.42 -22.09 7.26
CA ILE A 46 3.56 -20.63 7.14
C ILE A 46 4.52 -20.08 8.19
N ALA A 47 4.45 -20.58 9.43
CA ALA A 47 5.38 -20.16 10.47
C ALA A 47 6.82 -20.50 10.08
N ASP A 48 7.10 -21.70 9.61
CA ASP A 48 8.45 -22.12 9.20
C ASP A 48 9.02 -21.24 8.08
N MET A 49 8.17 -20.71 7.18
CA MET A 49 8.58 -19.74 6.17
C MET A 49 8.94 -18.38 6.79
N VAL A 50 8.09 -17.84 7.65
CA VAL A 50 8.26 -16.51 8.25
C VAL A 50 9.45 -16.48 9.23
N VAL A 51 9.67 -17.55 9.98
CA VAL A 51 10.73 -17.65 11.01
C VAL A 51 12.14 -17.53 10.42
N THR A 52 12.30 -17.75 9.10
CA THR A 52 13.56 -17.50 8.39
C THR A 52 13.99 -16.04 8.38
N ASP A 53 13.05 -15.10 8.59
CA ASP A 53 13.32 -13.67 8.70
C ASP A 53 12.96 -13.19 10.11
N ALA A 54 13.99 -12.84 10.89
CA ALA A 54 13.82 -12.42 12.27
C ALA A 54 13.07 -11.09 12.42
N ALA A 55 13.23 -10.16 11.46
CA ALA A 55 12.57 -8.87 11.50
C ALA A 55 11.08 -9.00 11.21
N LEU A 56 10.72 -9.76 10.16
CA LEU A 56 9.33 -10.08 9.84
C LEU A 56 8.65 -10.86 10.96
N SER A 57 9.36 -11.83 11.55
CA SER A 57 8.85 -12.60 12.69
C SER A 57 8.52 -11.70 13.89
N ALA A 58 9.46 -10.83 14.27
CA ALA A 58 9.26 -9.90 15.37
C ALA A 58 8.09 -8.94 15.09
N ARG A 59 8.00 -8.37 13.89
CA ARG A 59 6.90 -7.47 13.52
C ARG A 59 5.56 -8.19 13.44
N LEU A 60 5.50 -9.40 12.92
CA LEU A 60 4.26 -10.17 12.90
C LEU A 60 3.75 -10.49 14.31
N LEU A 61 4.65 -10.81 15.26
CA LEU A 61 4.29 -10.99 16.67
C LEU A 61 3.77 -9.69 17.31
N GLN A 62 4.39 -8.55 16.99
CA GLN A 62 3.93 -7.25 17.49
C GLN A 62 2.53 -6.92 16.98
N VAL A 63 2.30 -7.05 15.66
CA VAL A 63 0.97 -6.87 15.05
C VAL A 63 -0.06 -7.78 15.72
N ALA A 64 0.25 -9.05 15.89
CA ALA A 64 -0.67 -10.02 16.48
C ALA A 64 -0.98 -9.81 17.98
N ASN A 65 -0.18 -8.98 18.65
CA ASN A 65 -0.36 -8.54 20.02
C ASN A 65 -0.82 -7.08 20.13
N SER A 66 -1.04 -6.38 19.02
CA SER A 66 -1.57 -5.01 18.98
C SER A 66 -3.01 -4.94 19.52
N PRO A 67 -3.49 -3.77 19.99
CA PRO A 67 -4.85 -3.60 20.49
C PRO A 67 -5.94 -4.16 19.56
N LEU A 68 -5.73 -4.03 18.25
CA LEU A 68 -6.67 -4.50 17.22
C LEU A 68 -6.80 -6.03 17.15
N TYR A 69 -5.69 -6.75 17.35
CA TYR A 69 -5.64 -8.21 17.12
C TYR A 69 -5.39 -9.03 18.39
N ARG A 70 -5.07 -8.40 19.52
CA ARG A 70 -4.71 -9.11 20.75
C ARG A 70 -5.88 -9.92 21.31
N GLY A 71 -5.56 -11.14 21.73
CA GLY A 71 -6.44 -11.93 22.59
C GLY A 71 -6.24 -11.59 24.07
N ARG A 72 -6.85 -12.41 24.94
CA ARG A 72 -6.67 -12.29 26.40
C ARG A 72 -5.24 -12.56 26.86
N VAL A 73 -4.51 -13.40 26.11
CA VAL A 73 -3.13 -13.79 26.42
C VAL A 73 -2.24 -13.38 25.24
N PRO A 74 -1.08 -12.74 25.50
CA PRO A 74 -0.08 -12.47 24.47
C PRO A 74 0.35 -13.76 23.77
N ILE A 75 0.63 -13.68 22.47
CA ILE A 75 1.24 -14.79 21.74
C ILE A 75 2.75 -14.65 21.70
N GLU A 76 3.42 -15.79 21.73
CA GLU A 76 4.89 -15.89 21.80
C GLU A 76 5.47 -16.68 20.61
N SER A 77 4.64 -17.21 19.71
CA SER A 77 5.08 -17.97 18.54
C SER A 77 4.37 -17.55 17.26
N ILE A 78 5.08 -17.67 16.12
CA ILE A 78 4.53 -17.34 14.81
C ILE A 78 3.36 -18.24 14.44
N GLN A 79 3.43 -19.54 14.77
CA GLN A 79 2.32 -20.46 14.55
C GLN A 79 1.03 -19.99 15.26
N MET A 80 1.15 -19.49 16.49
CA MET A 80 0.01 -18.91 17.22
C MET A 80 -0.47 -17.60 16.57
N ALA A 81 0.44 -16.81 16.00
CA ALA A 81 0.09 -15.61 15.23
C ALA A 81 -0.74 -15.97 14.00
N VAL A 82 -0.29 -16.95 13.20
CA VAL A 82 -1.02 -17.44 12.02
C VAL A 82 -2.38 -17.98 12.40
N THR A 83 -2.47 -18.75 13.49
CA THR A 83 -3.74 -19.31 13.96
C THR A 83 -4.72 -18.22 14.41
N ARG A 84 -4.23 -17.15 15.07
CA ARG A 84 -5.06 -16.06 15.58
C ARG A 84 -5.51 -15.10 14.49
N LEU A 85 -4.57 -14.66 13.66
CA LEU A 85 -4.80 -13.66 12.61
C LEU A 85 -5.49 -14.27 11.39
N GLY A 86 -5.27 -15.57 11.16
CA GLY A 86 -5.69 -16.26 9.95
C GLY A 86 -4.74 -16.03 8.77
N TYR A 87 -4.80 -16.94 7.81
CA TYR A 87 -3.88 -17.00 6.67
C TYR A 87 -3.91 -15.75 5.79
N LYS A 88 -5.10 -15.22 5.50
CA LYS A 88 -5.27 -14.05 4.62
C LYS A 88 -4.59 -12.81 5.18
N LEU A 89 -4.81 -12.53 6.46
CA LEU A 89 -4.22 -11.37 7.13
C LEU A 89 -2.70 -11.56 7.29
N VAL A 90 -2.23 -12.75 7.67
CA VAL A 90 -0.78 -13.00 7.73
C VAL A 90 -0.13 -12.80 6.37
N ARG A 91 -0.73 -13.29 5.27
CA ARG A 91 -0.23 -13.04 3.93
C ARG A 91 -0.11 -11.54 3.64
N SER A 92 -1.17 -10.77 3.86
CA SER A 92 -1.15 -9.32 3.65
C SER A 92 -0.07 -8.66 4.50
N LEU A 93 0.05 -9.01 5.79
CA LEU A 93 1.05 -8.46 6.70
C LEU A 93 2.47 -8.80 6.31
N VAL A 94 2.76 -10.06 5.98
CA VAL A 94 4.12 -10.47 5.56
C VAL A 94 4.53 -9.72 4.30
N VAL A 95 3.65 -9.61 3.31
CA VAL A 95 3.89 -8.81 2.10
C VAL A 95 4.14 -7.35 2.45
N THR A 96 3.31 -6.76 3.31
CA THR A 96 3.40 -5.36 3.73
C THR A 96 4.69 -5.06 4.48
N LEU A 97 5.02 -5.87 5.48
CA LEU A 97 6.22 -5.72 6.29
C LEU A 97 7.49 -5.93 5.47
N ALA A 98 7.43 -6.85 4.49
CA ALA A 98 8.51 -7.06 3.54
C ALA A 98 8.67 -5.84 2.61
N MET A 99 7.57 -5.20 2.21
CA MET A 99 7.60 -3.95 1.43
C MET A 99 8.14 -2.78 2.24
N GLN A 100 7.81 -2.66 3.53
CA GLN A 100 8.32 -1.59 4.41
C GLN A 100 9.86 -1.50 4.37
N GLN A 101 10.53 -2.65 4.33
CA GLN A 101 12.00 -2.71 4.23
C GLN A 101 12.54 -2.07 2.95
N MET A 102 11.73 -1.97 1.90
CA MET A 102 12.12 -1.37 0.61
C MET A 102 11.96 0.16 0.59
N PHE A 103 11.20 0.73 1.52
CA PHE A 103 11.08 2.18 1.70
C PHE A 103 12.24 2.76 2.54
N GLN A 104 13.26 1.96 2.86
CA GLN A 104 14.47 2.45 3.52
C GLN A 104 15.32 3.24 2.52
N ALA A 105 15.62 4.50 2.86
CA ALA A 105 16.32 5.40 1.97
C ALA A 105 17.80 5.07 1.81
N THR A 106 18.30 5.32 0.61
CA THR A 106 19.71 5.26 0.23
C THR A 106 20.47 6.55 0.53
N SER A 107 19.75 7.65 0.78
CA SER A 107 20.32 8.96 1.13
C SER A 107 19.44 9.73 2.11
N ASP A 108 20.06 10.65 2.86
CA ASP A 108 19.37 11.58 3.75
C ASP A 108 18.38 12.49 3.00
N ALA A 109 18.62 12.73 1.70
CA ALA A 109 17.77 13.60 0.87
C ALA A 109 16.40 12.98 0.58
N LEU A 110 16.30 11.65 0.56
CA LEU A 110 15.04 10.93 0.34
C LEU A 110 14.45 10.30 1.60
N ASP A 111 15.20 10.22 2.72
CA ASP A 111 14.73 9.54 3.94
C ASP A 111 13.40 10.08 4.45
N THR A 112 13.29 11.41 4.57
CA THR A 112 12.04 12.04 5.01
C THR A 112 10.91 11.73 4.03
N ARG A 113 11.14 11.89 2.74
CA ARG A 113 10.11 11.71 1.70
C ARG A 113 9.61 10.27 1.60
N LEU A 114 10.52 9.29 1.66
CA LEU A 114 10.16 7.87 1.63
C LEU A 114 9.43 7.43 2.90
N ARG A 115 9.82 7.99 4.06
CA ARG A 115 9.11 7.78 5.32
C ARG A 115 7.70 8.36 5.29
N ASP A 116 7.55 9.60 4.84
CA ASP A 116 6.25 10.27 4.71
C ASP A 116 5.33 9.49 3.76
N MET A 117 5.86 9.00 2.64
CA MET A 117 5.11 8.15 1.71
C MET A 117 4.70 6.81 2.32
N TRP A 118 5.54 6.20 3.14
CA TRP A 118 5.19 4.97 3.86
C TRP A 118 4.07 5.24 4.87
N GLU A 119 4.21 6.29 5.68
CA GLU A 119 3.20 6.68 6.68
C GLU A 119 1.86 6.99 6.03
N GLN A 120 1.86 7.74 4.92
CA GLN A 120 0.66 8.01 4.13
C GLN A 120 0.04 6.71 3.55
N SER A 121 0.87 5.78 3.07
CA SER A 121 0.38 4.50 2.55
C SER A 121 -0.27 3.65 3.66
N VAL A 122 0.27 3.69 4.89
CA VAL A 122 -0.30 3.03 6.07
C VAL A 122 -1.64 3.67 6.46
N GLU A 123 -1.74 5.00 6.44
CA GLU A 123 -2.99 5.72 6.69
C GLU A 123 -4.08 5.36 5.66
N ILE A 124 -3.76 5.45 4.37
CA ILE A 124 -4.69 5.09 3.29
C ILE A 124 -5.13 3.63 3.42
N ALA A 125 -4.23 2.73 3.79
CA ALA A 125 -4.54 1.32 4.00
C ALA A 125 -5.48 1.07 5.18
N ALA A 126 -5.30 1.79 6.28
CA ALA A 126 -6.20 1.75 7.42
C ALA A 126 -7.61 2.19 7.00
N ILE A 127 -7.71 3.30 6.27
CA ILE A 127 -8.99 3.79 5.74
C ILE A 127 -9.61 2.77 4.78
N CYS A 128 -8.84 2.20 3.84
CA CYS A 128 -9.33 1.17 2.92
C CYS A 128 -9.93 -0.02 3.67
N ARG A 129 -9.28 -0.47 4.75
CA ARG A 129 -9.75 -1.58 5.57
C ARG A 129 -11.08 -1.25 6.25
N VAL A 130 -11.22 -0.04 6.77
CA VAL A 130 -12.45 0.43 7.43
C VAL A 130 -13.59 0.57 6.43
N LEU A 131 -13.36 1.23 5.28
CA LEU A 131 -14.38 1.37 4.23
C LEU A 131 -14.87 0.01 3.72
N ALA A 132 -13.96 -0.96 3.55
CA ALA A 132 -14.30 -2.31 3.13
C ALA A 132 -15.16 -3.08 4.16
N GLN A 133 -15.28 -2.65 5.42
CA GLN A 133 -16.18 -3.28 6.39
C GLN A 133 -17.66 -3.20 5.95
N ASN A 134 -18.02 -2.13 5.23
CA ASN A 134 -19.38 -1.89 4.73
C ASN A 134 -19.60 -2.42 3.29
N LEU A 135 -18.58 -3.05 2.69
CA LEU A 135 -18.61 -3.58 1.32
C LEU A 135 -18.46 -5.11 1.37
N PRO A 136 -19.55 -5.88 1.57
CA PRO A 136 -19.49 -7.30 1.91
C PRO A 136 -18.89 -8.21 0.82
N HIS A 137 -18.80 -7.71 -0.42
CA HIS A 137 -18.19 -8.42 -1.54
C HIS A 137 -16.67 -8.21 -1.64
N LEU A 138 -16.09 -7.30 -0.85
CA LEU A 138 -14.65 -7.06 -0.80
C LEU A 138 -14.03 -7.68 0.46
N ASP A 139 -12.84 -8.24 0.31
CA ASP A 139 -12.06 -8.72 1.44
C ASP A 139 -11.30 -7.55 2.08
N ARG A 140 -11.60 -7.25 3.34
CA ARG A 140 -11.01 -6.10 4.06
C ARG A 140 -9.48 -6.14 4.11
N GLU A 141 -8.87 -7.33 4.17
CA GLU A 141 -7.42 -7.47 4.25
C GLU A 141 -6.76 -7.36 2.88
N GLN A 142 -7.51 -7.59 1.80
CA GLN A 142 -7.12 -7.21 0.44
C GLN A 142 -7.30 -5.72 0.18
N ALA A 143 -8.35 -5.08 0.74
CA ALA A 143 -8.51 -3.63 0.64
C ALA A 143 -7.40 -2.89 1.38
N MET A 144 -7.00 -3.35 2.56
CA MET A 144 -5.83 -2.82 3.27
C MET A 144 -4.56 -2.95 2.42
N LEU A 145 -4.32 -4.14 1.84
CA LEU A 145 -3.18 -4.37 0.97
C LEU A 145 -3.21 -3.46 -0.27
N ALA A 146 -4.39 -3.25 -0.88
CA ALA A 146 -4.57 -2.33 -2.00
C ALA A 146 -4.12 -0.90 -1.62
N GLY A 147 -4.52 -0.42 -0.44
CA GLY A 147 -4.06 0.88 0.09
C GLY A 147 -2.56 0.95 0.32
N LEU A 148 -1.89 -0.13 0.70
CA LEU A 148 -0.44 -0.14 0.90
C LEU A 148 0.35 -0.14 -0.40
N ILE A 149 -0.12 -0.88 -1.41
CA ILE A 149 0.62 -1.06 -2.67
C ILE A 149 0.30 0.02 -3.71
N HIS A 150 -0.71 0.86 -3.48
CA HIS A 150 -1.22 1.77 -4.52
C HIS A 150 -0.16 2.70 -5.10
N ASN A 151 0.83 3.11 -4.29
CA ASN A 151 1.87 4.05 -4.66
C ASN A 151 3.26 3.39 -4.83
N ILE A 152 3.31 2.06 -5.00
CA ILE A 152 4.59 1.34 -5.02
C ILE A 152 5.53 1.77 -6.15
N GLY A 153 4.98 2.29 -7.25
CA GLY A 153 5.76 2.79 -8.39
C GLY A 153 6.58 4.04 -8.10
N ALA A 154 6.22 4.82 -7.07
CA ALA A 154 6.93 6.02 -6.70
C ALA A 154 8.34 5.74 -6.15
N LEU A 155 8.55 4.56 -5.53
CA LEU A 155 9.85 4.13 -5.00
C LEU A 155 10.98 4.20 -6.03
N PRO A 156 10.97 3.40 -7.11
CA PRO A 156 12.05 3.44 -8.10
C PRO A 156 12.12 4.77 -8.86
N VAL A 157 11.02 5.52 -8.98
CA VAL A 157 11.03 6.85 -9.60
C VAL A 157 11.86 7.82 -8.76
N LEU A 158 11.64 7.84 -7.44
CA LEU A 158 12.40 8.66 -6.51
C LEU A 158 13.86 8.22 -6.41
N THR A 159 14.12 6.92 -6.29
CA THR A 159 15.49 6.39 -6.27
C THR A 159 16.24 6.75 -7.56
N TRP A 160 15.56 6.76 -8.72
CA TRP A 160 16.21 7.20 -9.96
C TRP A 160 16.47 8.70 -10.00
N ALA A 161 15.56 9.50 -9.45
CA ALA A 161 15.67 10.95 -9.42
C ALA A 161 16.96 11.42 -8.73
N GLU A 162 17.51 10.65 -7.79
CA GLU A 162 18.81 10.92 -7.16
C GLU A 162 19.97 11.05 -8.18
N SER A 163 19.84 10.40 -9.35
CA SER A 163 20.83 10.50 -10.43
C SER A 163 20.77 11.83 -11.19
N PHE A 164 19.80 12.70 -10.88
CA PHE A 164 19.54 13.98 -11.54
C PHE A 164 19.48 15.11 -10.50
N PRO A 165 20.62 15.70 -10.10
CA PRO A 165 20.67 16.77 -9.09
C PRO A 165 19.75 17.96 -9.39
N GLU A 166 19.63 18.36 -10.66
CA GLU A 166 18.73 19.44 -11.10
C GLU A 166 17.25 19.16 -10.77
N LEU A 167 16.84 17.88 -10.75
CA LEU A 167 15.47 17.48 -10.43
C LEU A 167 15.26 17.44 -8.91
N MET A 168 16.30 17.08 -8.14
CA MET A 168 16.26 17.10 -6.68
C MET A 168 16.24 18.52 -6.11
N GLU A 169 16.71 19.52 -6.86
CA GLU A 169 16.65 20.94 -6.49
C GLU A 169 15.30 21.60 -6.86
N ASP A 170 14.48 20.95 -7.68
CA ASP A 170 13.16 21.44 -8.13
C ASP A 170 12.05 20.47 -7.71
N GLU A 171 11.58 20.64 -6.47
CA GLU A 171 10.55 19.78 -5.86
C GLU A 171 9.27 19.69 -6.69
N ALA A 172 8.83 20.78 -7.32
CA ALA A 172 7.61 20.79 -8.13
C ALA A 172 7.75 19.91 -9.38
N SER A 173 8.90 19.99 -10.05
CA SER A 173 9.20 19.13 -11.20
C SER A 173 9.33 17.66 -10.79
N LEU A 174 9.93 17.37 -9.62
CA LEU A 174 10.03 16.02 -9.08
C LEU A 174 8.64 15.44 -8.74
N ASP A 175 7.79 16.21 -8.07
CA ASP A 175 6.43 15.83 -7.71
C ASP A 175 5.59 15.51 -8.94
N GLN A 176 5.69 16.35 -9.98
CA GLN A 176 5.04 16.11 -11.25
C GLN A 176 5.53 14.80 -11.89
N MET A 177 6.85 14.58 -11.92
CA MET A 177 7.44 13.37 -12.48
C MET A 177 6.98 12.10 -11.74
N VAL A 178 6.96 12.14 -10.40
CA VAL A 178 6.48 11.03 -9.56
C VAL A 178 5.03 10.75 -9.85
N THR A 179 4.17 11.78 -9.86
CA THR A 179 2.73 11.66 -10.16
C THR A 179 2.51 11.00 -11.51
N GLU A 180 3.26 11.43 -12.52
CA GLU A 180 3.09 11.01 -13.90
C GLU A 180 3.59 9.60 -14.21
N LEU A 181 4.53 9.05 -13.43
CA LEU A 181 5.19 7.76 -13.72
C LEU A 181 4.82 6.65 -12.75
N THR A 182 4.36 7.00 -11.53
CA THR A 182 4.02 6.04 -10.49
C THR A 182 3.07 4.95 -10.98
N ALA A 183 2.01 5.31 -11.70
CA ALA A 183 1.00 4.37 -12.12
C ALA A 183 1.56 3.30 -13.09
N GLU A 184 2.33 3.74 -14.07
CA GLU A 184 2.92 2.84 -15.07
C GLU A 184 3.99 1.94 -14.44
N VAL A 185 4.86 2.49 -13.60
CA VAL A 185 5.92 1.73 -12.94
C VAL A 185 5.35 0.77 -11.89
N GLY A 186 4.37 1.21 -11.10
CA GLY A 186 3.70 0.38 -10.10
C GLY A 186 2.96 -0.81 -10.72
N THR A 187 2.29 -0.58 -11.86
CA THR A 187 1.65 -1.65 -12.65
C THR A 187 2.67 -2.70 -13.09
N GLN A 188 3.84 -2.28 -13.58
CA GLN A 188 4.90 -3.20 -14.00
C GLN A 188 5.44 -4.01 -12.81
N ILE A 189 5.67 -3.39 -11.65
CA ILE A 189 6.14 -4.05 -10.43
C ILE A 189 5.14 -5.12 -9.99
N LEU A 190 3.87 -4.76 -9.83
CA LEU A 190 2.85 -5.69 -9.33
C LEU A 190 2.62 -6.87 -10.28
N LYS A 191 2.66 -6.63 -11.61
CA LYS A 191 2.62 -7.70 -12.60
C LYS A 191 3.84 -8.62 -12.51
N PHE A 192 5.03 -8.04 -12.39
CA PHE A 192 6.28 -8.80 -12.25
C PHE A 192 6.27 -9.68 -11.00
N TRP A 193 5.73 -9.17 -9.90
CA TRP A 193 5.57 -9.94 -8.67
C TRP A 193 4.47 -11.01 -8.78
N GLY A 194 3.57 -10.95 -9.76
CA GLY A 194 2.48 -11.90 -9.92
C GLY A 194 1.26 -11.60 -9.03
N PHE A 195 1.02 -10.33 -8.70
CA PHE A 195 -0.20 -9.95 -7.99
C PHE A 195 -1.45 -10.15 -8.89
N PRO A 196 -2.63 -10.41 -8.29
CA PRO A 196 -3.86 -10.54 -9.04
C PRO A 196 -4.22 -9.24 -9.76
N GLU A 197 -4.89 -9.35 -10.92
CA GLU A 197 -5.25 -8.20 -11.77
C GLU A 197 -6.04 -7.14 -11.00
N THR A 198 -6.87 -7.54 -10.03
CA THR A 198 -7.63 -6.62 -9.18
C THR A 198 -6.73 -5.67 -8.37
N LEU A 199 -5.55 -6.13 -7.95
CA LEU A 199 -4.57 -5.32 -7.21
C LEU A 199 -3.60 -4.58 -8.14
N VAL A 200 -3.28 -5.18 -9.29
CA VAL A 200 -2.53 -4.50 -10.35
C VAL A 200 -3.29 -3.25 -10.84
N LYS A 201 -4.61 -3.37 -11.01
CA LYS A 201 -5.48 -2.26 -11.42
C LYS A 201 -5.46 -1.09 -10.43
N VAL A 202 -5.29 -1.36 -9.13
CA VAL A 202 -5.16 -0.31 -8.11
C VAL A 202 -3.96 0.59 -8.39
N ALA A 203 -2.79 0.02 -8.68
CA ALA A 203 -1.61 0.83 -9.01
C ALA A 203 -1.81 1.65 -10.30
N ALA A 204 -2.54 1.11 -11.28
CA ALA A 204 -2.80 1.80 -12.54
C ALA A 204 -3.78 2.99 -12.40
N GLU A 205 -4.84 2.81 -11.60
CA GLU A 205 -6.02 3.67 -11.63
C GLU A 205 -6.22 4.48 -10.33
N ALA A 206 -5.42 4.25 -9.28
CA ALA A 206 -5.62 4.92 -7.99
C ALA A 206 -5.75 6.44 -8.15
N GLN A 207 -4.97 7.08 -9.04
CA GLN A 207 -5.01 8.55 -9.24
C GLN A 207 -6.09 9.04 -10.22
N ASN A 208 -6.80 8.13 -10.90
CA ASN A 208 -7.83 8.47 -11.87
C ASN A 208 -9.16 8.78 -11.18
N LEU A 209 -9.45 10.05 -10.92
CA LEU A 209 -10.70 10.49 -10.28
C LEU A 209 -11.97 10.21 -11.10
N ASN A 210 -11.82 9.94 -12.40
CA ASN A 210 -12.92 9.59 -13.30
C ASN A 210 -13.08 8.07 -13.47
N TYR A 211 -12.36 7.27 -12.67
CA TYR A 211 -12.42 5.84 -12.73
C TYR A 211 -13.84 5.31 -12.47
N ASP A 212 -14.26 4.35 -13.31
CA ASP A 212 -15.57 3.72 -13.19
C ASP A 212 -15.47 2.18 -13.25
N SER A 213 -15.51 1.53 -12.08
CA SER A 213 -15.69 0.08 -11.90
C SER A 213 -17.06 -0.49 -12.30
N GLY A 214 -18.02 0.35 -12.70
CA GLY A 214 -19.41 -0.06 -12.98
C GLY A 214 -20.30 -0.05 -11.72
N PRO A 215 -21.20 -1.03 -11.55
CA PRO A 215 -22.29 -0.94 -10.56
C PRO A 215 -21.88 -1.24 -9.11
N GLN A 216 -20.74 -1.90 -8.89
CA GLN A 216 -20.25 -2.26 -7.56
C GLN A 216 -18.84 -1.71 -7.37
N ALA A 217 -18.56 -1.17 -6.19
CA ALA A 217 -17.22 -0.72 -5.83
C ALA A 217 -16.22 -1.88 -5.94
N ASP A 218 -15.03 -1.60 -6.47
CA ASP A 218 -13.87 -2.48 -6.37
C ASP A 218 -12.79 -1.84 -5.48
N TYR A 219 -11.62 -2.48 -5.41
CA TYR A 219 -10.51 -1.97 -4.60
C TYR A 219 -9.96 -0.62 -5.09
N VAL A 220 -10.13 -0.27 -6.37
CA VAL A 220 -9.70 1.02 -6.90
C VAL A 220 -10.58 2.13 -6.35
N ASP A 221 -11.91 1.94 -6.35
CA ASP A 221 -12.83 2.94 -5.78
C ASP A 221 -12.54 3.19 -4.30
N VAL A 222 -12.31 2.11 -3.54
CA VAL A 222 -11.95 2.20 -2.12
C VAL A 222 -10.66 3.00 -1.93
N VAL A 223 -9.61 2.71 -2.70
CA VAL A 223 -8.33 3.44 -2.61
C VAL A 223 -8.45 4.91 -3.02
N ILE A 224 -9.25 5.23 -4.04
CA ILE A 224 -9.52 6.62 -4.44
C ILE A 224 -10.14 7.39 -3.27
N VAL A 225 -11.22 6.86 -2.68
CA VAL A 225 -11.90 7.51 -1.56
C VAL A 225 -10.96 7.64 -0.37
N SER A 226 -10.24 6.57 -0.02
CA SER A 226 -9.27 6.59 1.08
C SER A 226 -8.20 7.65 0.91
N ARG A 227 -7.61 7.79 -0.28
CA ARG A 227 -6.58 8.81 -0.54
C ARG A 227 -7.14 10.21 -0.40
N LEU A 228 -8.34 10.46 -0.93
CA LEU A 228 -8.96 11.78 -0.84
C LEU A 228 -9.27 12.13 0.62
N GLN A 229 -9.80 11.18 1.40
CA GLN A 229 -10.07 11.34 2.82
C GLN A 229 -8.79 11.51 3.68
N ALA A 230 -7.66 10.94 3.25
CA ALA A 230 -6.35 11.13 3.90
C ALA A 230 -5.63 12.42 3.44
N ALA A 231 -6.16 13.14 2.44
CA ALA A 231 -5.52 14.35 1.95
C ALA A 231 -5.68 15.50 2.96
N PRO A 232 -4.69 16.40 3.10
CA PRO A 232 -4.82 17.57 3.96
C PRO A 232 -6.05 18.40 3.58
N ALA A 233 -6.78 18.93 4.58
CA ALA A 233 -8.00 19.72 4.37
C ALA A 233 -7.81 20.94 3.44
N ASP A 234 -6.59 21.49 3.37
CA ASP A 234 -6.22 22.63 2.53
C ASP A 234 -5.78 22.27 1.11
N SER A 235 -5.80 20.97 0.74
CA SER A 235 -5.46 20.55 -0.63
C SER A 235 -6.49 21.10 -1.62
N ALA A 236 -6.00 21.86 -2.61
CA ALA A 236 -6.81 22.68 -3.50
C ALA A 236 -7.86 21.84 -4.24
N GLY A 237 -9.11 21.96 -3.79
CA GLY A 237 -10.30 21.38 -4.40
C GLY A 237 -11.43 21.11 -3.42
N GLY A 238 -11.10 20.81 -2.15
CA GLY A 238 -12.07 20.62 -1.08
C GLY A 238 -13.11 19.51 -1.35
N MET A 239 -13.87 19.19 -0.31
CA MET A 239 -14.92 18.15 -0.37
C MET A 239 -15.99 18.42 -1.45
N ALA A 240 -16.22 19.68 -1.81
CA ALA A 240 -17.21 20.08 -2.82
C ALA A 240 -16.84 19.63 -4.25
N GLU A 241 -15.56 19.49 -4.58
CA GLU A 241 -15.14 19.00 -5.90
C GLU A 241 -15.26 17.47 -6.02
N TRP A 242 -15.32 16.76 -4.89
CA TRP A 242 -15.42 15.30 -4.86
C TRP A 242 -16.83 14.78 -5.14
N ILE A 243 -17.84 15.65 -5.20
CA ILE A 243 -19.23 15.28 -5.50
C ILE A 243 -19.40 14.54 -6.84
N ASN A 244 -18.48 14.78 -7.79
CA ASN A 244 -18.52 14.17 -9.11
C ASN A 244 -17.61 12.94 -9.23
N VAL A 245 -16.88 12.57 -8.17
CA VAL A 245 -15.98 11.40 -8.19
C VAL A 245 -16.83 10.13 -8.02
N PRO A 246 -16.93 9.25 -9.04
CA PRO A 246 -17.84 8.09 -9.00
C PRO A 246 -17.58 7.14 -7.83
N ALA A 247 -16.33 7.08 -7.36
CA ALA A 247 -15.89 6.21 -6.28
C ALA A 247 -16.65 6.47 -4.96
N PHE A 248 -16.93 7.73 -4.60
CA PHE A 248 -17.67 8.07 -3.37
C PHE A 248 -19.07 7.46 -3.37
N GLN A 249 -19.80 7.61 -4.49
CA GLN A 249 -21.14 7.04 -4.65
C GLN A 249 -21.14 5.52 -4.49
N LYS A 250 -20.12 4.84 -5.02
CA LYS A 250 -20.05 3.36 -5.01
C LYS A 250 -19.61 2.80 -3.67
N VAL A 251 -18.68 3.48 -3.00
CA VAL A 251 -18.25 3.14 -1.64
C VAL A 251 -19.38 3.46 -0.64
N GLY A 252 -20.27 4.38 -0.99
CA GLY A 252 -21.41 4.78 -0.16
C GLY A 252 -21.03 5.78 0.94
N LEU A 253 -19.96 6.56 0.72
CA LEU A 253 -19.54 7.65 1.60
C LEU A 253 -19.97 8.98 0.97
N ASP A 254 -20.61 9.84 1.76
CA ASP A 254 -20.89 11.21 1.34
C ASP A 254 -19.57 11.99 1.27
N PRO A 255 -19.23 12.63 0.13
CA PRO A 255 -18.00 13.41 0.00
C PRO A 255 -17.82 14.52 1.03
N GLU A 256 -18.92 15.06 1.58
CA GLU A 256 -18.89 16.10 2.62
C GLU A 256 -18.67 15.56 4.03
N VAL A 257 -18.71 14.24 4.22
CA VAL A 257 -18.46 13.60 5.51
C VAL A 257 -16.97 13.25 5.61
N GLU A 258 -16.32 13.81 6.63
CA GLU A 258 -14.99 13.38 7.02
C GLU A 258 -15.10 12.01 7.69
N LEU A 259 -14.41 11.02 7.13
CA LEU A 259 -14.49 9.65 7.61
C LEU A 259 -14.09 9.54 9.10
N ILE A 260 -13.12 10.35 9.53
CA ILE A 260 -12.63 10.41 10.92
C ILE A 260 -13.67 10.97 11.90
N GLU A 261 -14.68 11.70 11.44
CA GLU A 261 -15.76 12.22 12.29
C GLU A 261 -16.84 11.18 12.57
N ILE A 262 -16.85 10.07 11.83
CA ILE A 262 -17.79 8.97 12.07
C ILE A 262 -17.43 8.27 13.38
N GLU A 263 -18.42 8.10 14.25
CA GLU A 263 -18.25 7.50 15.58
C GLU A 263 -17.57 6.12 15.50
N GLY A 264 -16.45 5.96 16.23
CA GLY A 264 -15.64 4.74 16.28
C GLY A 264 -14.67 4.55 15.10
N VAL A 265 -14.80 5.29 14.00
CA VAL A 265 -13.94 5.11 12.82
C VAL A 265 -12.52 5.61 13.05
N ALA A 266 -12.35 6.74 13.74
CA ALA A 266 -11.01 7.23 14.10
C ALA A 266 -10.25 6.21 14.97
N GLU A 267 -10.92 5.59 15.95
CA GLU A 267 -10.31 4.56 16.82
C GLU A 267 -9.93 3.30 16.02
N ASP A 268 -10.76 2.91 15.04
CA ASP A 268 -10.49 1.78 14.14
C ASP A 268 -9.28 2.07 13.23
N ILE A 269 -9.17 3.29 12.68
CA ILE A 269 -8.04 3.73 11.85
C ILE A 269 -6.76 3.74 12.69
N GLU A 270 -6.77 4.37 13.86
CA GLU A 270 -5.64 4.45 14.77
C GLU A 270 -5.16 3.05 15.18
N SER A 271 -6.10 2.14 15.49
CA SER A 271 -5.80 0.75 15.84
C SER A 271 -5.10 -0.02 14.72
N VAL A 272 -5.43 0.27 13.45
CA VAL A 272 -4.72 -0.32 12.31
C VAL A 272 -3.35 0.31 12.14
N GLN A 273 -3.24 1.65 12.21
CA GLN A 273 -1.97 2.36 12.07
C GLN A 273 -0.94 1.94 13.13
N ASP A 274 -1.37 1.83 14.38
CA ASP A 274 -0.52 1.39 15.49
C ASP A 274 -0.02 -0.05 15.34
N ALA A 275 -0.71 -0.89 14.56
CA ALA A 275 -0.21 -2.22 14.24
C ALA A 275 1.04 -2.17 13.34
N PHE A 276 1.25 -1.09 12.58
CA PHE A 276 2.36 -0.92 11.64
C PHE A 276 3.48 0.01 12.13
N ARG A 277 3.34 0.64 13.31
CA ARG A 277 4.38 1.45 13.98
C ARG A 277 5.37 0.56 14.75
#